data_AF-A0A957W2H4-F1
#
_entry.id   AF-A0A957W2H4-F1
#
_cell.length_a   1.000
_cell.length_b   1.000
_cell.length_c   1.000
_cell.angle_alpha   90.00
_cell.angle_beta   90.00
_cell.angle_gamma   90.00
#
_symmetry.space_group_name_H-M   'P 1'
#
loop_
_entity.id
_entity.type
_entity.pdbx_description
1 polymer ?
#
loop_
_entity_poly.entity_id
_entity_poly.type
_entity_poly.pdbx_seq_one_letter_code
_entity_poly.pdbx_strand_id
1 'polypeptide(L)'
;MAQITGHKPQPTKKNNPSSSSTAHPTPQVLRPTSYALRITHYLTSLNLNTLISLLIFTAALYTYTYTLAPTVIEGDAALYQFTPYVLGVTYPTGFPLYILLGKLWVTLIPFGEIAWRMNLFSAVCSALALPLIYNATRRLLTPSYHSRPHQKPPSPNPQLPNSPTPTPITPNNLQLHKLSDSTNSTNSTNSHLAALTTVLIFATLPTFWRWSTEAKTYALSILFFSGVLYTLARALETTGQIPANSLGSIGQYLKRSAYFVVRRKSDQNLRTTDCELRTISAESQRQNIFTRYPLALPTLLLGLQIAVHNNAVLLLPGYIAFVLIYFRPQLRSLRAIIGHVLLLIVPALFYLYVPLRAEWLIARYGRQAAIE
;
A
#
# COMPACT_ATOMS: atom_id res chain seq x y z
N MET A 1 -52.39 3.52 61.54
CA MET A 1 -53.06 3.30 60.24
C MET A 1 -52.13 2.48 59.35
N ALA A 2 -52.65 1.35 58.87
CA ALA A 2 -52.20 0.50 57.76
C ALA A 2 -50.82 -0.22 57.80
N GLN A 3 -50.95 -1.56 57.82
CA GLN A 3 -50.05 -2.66 57.45
C GLN A 3 -49.28 -2.40 56.13
N ILE A 4 -48.16 -3.08 55.79
CA ILE A 4 -48.10 -4.46 55.27
C ILE A 4 -46.62 -4.94 55.19
N THR A 5 -46.39 -6.15 55.73
CA THR A 5 -45.41 -7.26 55.46
C THR A 5 -44.19 -7.04 54.53
N GLY A 6 -43.01 -7.62 54.73
CA GLY A 6 -42.74 -9.01 55.13
C GLY A 6 -41.23 -9.39 55.09
N HIS A 7 -40.96 -10.56 55.69
CA HIS A 7 -39.68 -11.16 56.13
C HIS A 7 -38.54 -11.38 55.12
N LYS A 8 -37.29 -11.30 55.62
CA LYS A 8 -36.35 -12.47 55.65
C LYS A 8 -35.20 -12.28 56.68
N PRO A 9 -34.83 -13.30 57.49
CA PRO A 9 -33.73 -13.20 58.45
C PRO A 9 -32.36 -13.71 57.90
N GLN A 10 -31.29 -13.21 58.51
CA GLN A 10 -29.87 -13.53 58.26
C GLN A 10 -29.23 -14.07 59.58
N PRO A 11 -27.96 -14.53 59.62
CA PRO A 11 -27.57 -15.93 59.58
C PRO A 11 -26.93 -16.44 60.90
N THR A 12 -26.89 -17.76 61.11
CA THR A 12 -26.10 -18.38 62.18
C THR A 12 -24.87 -19.11 61.64
N LYS A 13 -23.71 -18.65 62.13
CA LYS A 13 -22.39 -19.28 62.19
C LYS A 13 -22.41 -20.81 62.34
N LYS A 14 -21.43 -21.51 61.74
CA LYS A 14 -20.12 -21.90 62.32
C LYS A 14 -19.68 -23.26 61.77
N ASN A 15 -18.45 -23.36 61.26
CA ASN A 15 -17.41 -24.28 61.78
C ASN A 15 -16.23 -24.39 60.79
N ASN A 16 -15.05 -23.98 61.27
CA ASN A 16 -13.72 -24.38 60.78
C ASN A 16 -13.38 -25.80 61.34
N PRO A 17 -12.44 -26.53 60.74
CA PRO A 17 -11.07 -26.50 61.29
C PRO A 17 -9.94 -26.52 60.25
N SER A 18 -8.79 -26.07 60.74
CA SER A 18 -7.47 -25.86 60.16
C SER A 18 -6.73 -27.12 59.71
N SER A 19 -6.00 -27.01 58.59
CA SER A 19 -4.74 -27.74 58.39
C SER A 19 -3.73 -26.90 57.59
N SER A 20 -2.53 -26.80 58.14
CA SER A 20 -1.31 -26.14 57.67
C SER A 20 -0.90 -26.46 56.23
N SER A 21 -0.48 -25.44 55.47
CA SER A 21 0.38 -25.63 54.29
C SER A 21 1.50 -24.60 54.26
N THR A 22 2.71 -25.11 54.29
CA THR A 22 4.01 -24.47 54.12
C THR A 22 4.09 -23.71 52.79
N ALA A 23 4.29 -22.38 52.84
CA ALA A 23 4.56 -21.58 51.66
C ALA A 23 6.03 -21.75 51.23
N HIS A 24 6.28 -22.55 50.19
CA HIS A 24 7.51 -22.46 49.42
C HIS A 24 7.48 -21.19 48.55
N PRO A 25 8.55 -20.39 48.48
CA PRO A 25 8.63 -19.30 47.51
C PRO A 25 8.76 -19.91 46.11
N THR A 26 7.73 -19.74 45.30
CA THR A 26 7.74 -20.11 43.88
C THR A 26 8.89 -19.38 43.18
N PRO A 27 9.76 -20.06 42.41
CA PRO A 27 10.79 -19.37 41.65
C PRO A 27 10.11 -18.40 40.68
N GLN A 28 10.42 -17.11 40.80
CA GLN A 28 10.01 -16.11 39.84
C GLN A 28 10.68 -16.46 38.51
N VAL A 29 9.95 -17.14 37.63
CA VAL A 29 10.33 -17.31 36.23
C VAL A 29 10.38 -15.91 35.63
N LEU A 30 11.60 -15.38 35.47
CA LEU A 30 11.89 -14.19 34.69
C LEU A 30 11.31 -14.40 33.29
N ARG A 31 10.12 -13.86 33.04
CA ARG A 31 9.50 -13.86 31.71
C ARG A 31 10.42 -13.01 30.82
N PRO A 32 11.05 -13.58 29.78
CA PRO A 32 11.85 -12.76 28.86
C PRO A 32 10.94 -11.65 28.31
N THR A 33 11.41 -10.41 28.41
CA THR A 33 10.71 -9.20 28.03
C THR A 33 10.08 -9.36 26.64
N SER A 34 8.75 -9.24 26.58
CA SER A 34 7.87 -9.44 25.43
C SER A 34 8.22 -8.62 24.18
N TYR A 35 9.12 -7.66 24.29
CA TYR A 35 9.62 -6.86 23.16
C TYR A 35 10.63 -7.60 22.28
N ALA A 36 11.57 -8.35 22.86
CA ALA A 36 12.59 -9.06 22.09
C ALA A 36 11.96 -10.16 21.21
N LEU A 37 10.97 -10.88 21.74
CA LEU A 37 10.21 -11.89 21.01
C LEU A 37 9.30 -11.30 19.90
N ARG A 38 8.78 -10.08 20.10
CA ARG A 38 8.00 -9.38 19.06
C ARG A 38 8.87 -8.93 17.89
N ILE A 39 10.08 -8.45 18.16
CA ILE A 39 11.03 -8.03 17.12
C ILE A 39 11.50 -9.25 16.32
N THR A 40 11.84 -10.35 16.97
CA THR A 40 12.26 -11.58 16.26
C THR A 40 11.13 -12.17 15.43
N HIS A 41 9.87 -12.15 15.90
CA HIS A 41 8.71 -12.55 15.10
C HIS A 41 8.43 -11.61 13.92
N TYR A 42 8.67 -10.30 14.08
CA TYR A 42 8.52 -9.33 12.99
C TYR A 42 9.59 -9.52 11.91
N LEU A 43 10.86 -9.70 12.32
CA LEU A 43 11.99 -9.94 11.41
C LEU A 43 11.88 -11.29 10.67
N THR A 44 11.36 -12.33 11.33
CA THR A 44 11.09 -13.64 10.70
C THR A 44 9.84 -13.65 9.81
N SER A 45 8.98 -12.64 9.89
CA SER A 45 7.77 -12.49 9.06
C SER A 45 7.98 -11.63 7.80
N LEU A 46 9.21 -11.16 7.55
CA LEU A 46 9.50 -10.33 6.38
C LEU A 46 9.30 -11.13 5.09
N ASN A 47 8.27 -10.74 4.33
CA ASN A 47 8.01 -11.28 3.01
C ASN A 47 9.20 -10.96 2.08
N LEU A 48 9.59 -11.90 1.21
CA LEU A 48 10.62 -11.72 0.17
C LEU A 48 10.43 -10.41 -0.60
N ASN A 49 9.17 -10.05 -0.90
CA ASN A 49 8.81 -8.80 -1.55
C ASN A 49 9.30 -7.56 -0.80
N THR A 50 9.15 -7.57 0.53
CA THR A 50 9.55 -6.48 1.42
C THR A 50 11.07 -6.39 1.49
N LEU A 51 11.76 -7.53 1.56
CA LEU A 51 13.22 -7.56 1.55
C LEU A 51 13.80 -7.02 0.25
N ILE A 52 13.28 -7.45 -0.90
CA ILE A 52 13.71 -6.92 -2.20
C ILE A 52 13.40 -5.43 -2.32
N SER A 53 12.23 -4.99 -1.86
CA SER A 53 11.86 -3.56 -1.86
C SER A 53 12.80 -2.72 -1.00
N LEU A 54 13.17 -3.24 0.18
CA LEU A 54 14.12 -2.57 1.08
C LEU A 54 15.50 -2.50 0.44
N LEU A 55 15.98 -3.60 -0.15
CA LEU A 55 17.26 -3.65 -0.84
C LEU A 55 17.33 -2.65 -2.00
N ILE A 56 16.28 -2.60 -2.84
CA ILE A 56 16.18 -1.62 -3.93
C ILE A 56 16.25 -0.20 -3.38
N PHE A 57 15.46 0.10 -2.34
CA PHE A 57 15.46 1.42 -1.71
C PHE A 57 16.84 1.80 -1.18
N THR A 58 17.48 0.92 -0.40
CA THR A 58 18.77 1.21 0.23
C THR A 58 19.89 1.31 -0.79
N ALA A 59 19.92 0.44 -1.81
CA ALA A 59 20.92 0.48 -2.86
C ALA A 59 20.78 1.75 -3.71
N ALA A 60 19.56 2.12 -4.08
CA ALA A 60 19.30 3.34 -4.84
C ALA A 60 19.61 4.60 -4.01
N LEU A 61 19.18 4.63 -2.75
CA LEU A 61 19.48 5.76 -1.86
C LEU A 61 20.98 5.93 -1.69
N TYR A 62 21.72 4.85 -1.41
CA TYR A 62 23.19 4.89 -1.33
C TYR A 62 23.81 5.41 -2.63
N THR A 63 23.39 4.87 -3.78
CA THR A 63 23.97 5.21 -5.08
C THR A 63 23.69 6.67 -5.46
N TYR A 64 22.45 7.14 -5.31
CA TYR A 64 22.08 8.53 -5.62
C TYR A 64 22.65 9.52 -4.61
N THR A 65 22.77 9.15 -3.33
CA THR A 65 23.45 10.00 -2.33
C THR A 65 24.95 10.10 -2.55
N TYR A 66 25.58 9.03 -3.04
CA TYR A 66 26.99 9.02 -3.38
C TYR A 66 27.30 9.82 -4.66
N THR A 67 26.35 9.90 -5.60
CA THR A 67 26.53 10.55 -6.91
C THR A 67 25.83 11.90 -7.06
N LEU A 68 25.07 12.36 -6.05
CA LEU A 68 24.45 13.68 -6.07
C LEU A 68 25.49 14.79 -6.06
N ALA A 69 25.14 15.94 -6.64
CA ALA A 69 26.05 17.06 -6.64
C ALA A 69 26.22 17.64 -5.22
N PRO A 70 27.45 17.88 -4.75
CA PRO A 70 27.71 18.33 -3.40
C PRO A 70 27.31 19.80 -3.17
N THR A 71 27.22 20.60 -4.23
CA THR A 71 27.02 22.06 -4.18
C THR A 71 25.97 22.52 -5.19
N VAL A 72 25.85 23.84 -5.35
CA VAL A 72 25.00 24.46 -6.36
C VAL A 72 25.36 23.98 -7.76
N ILE A 73 24.35 23.72 -8.59
CA ILE A 73 24.51 23.31 -10.00
C ILE A 73 23.79 24.34 -10.88
N GLU A 74 24.30 24.55 -12.09
CA GLU A 74 23.71 25.42 -13.10
C GLU A 74 22.29 25.04 -13.58
N GLY A 75 21.66 25.98 -14.28
CA GLY A 75 20.31 25.85 -14.84
C GLY A 75 19.21 25.87 -13.77
N ASP A 76 18.07 25.25 -14.08
CA ASP A 76 16.91 25.27 -13.19
C ASP A 76 17.16 24.59 -11.83
N ALA A 77 18.22 23.77 -11.72
CA ALA A 77 18.57 23.10 -10.46
C ALA A 77 18.93 24.12 -9.37
N ALA A 78 19.73 25.15 -9.68
CA ALA A 78 20.04 26.24 -8.74
C ALA A 78 18.77 26.92 -8.22
N LEU A 79 17.81 27.17 -9.11
CA LEU A 79 16.54 27.78 -8.76
C LEU A 79 15.72 26.90 -7.80
N TYR A 80 15.67 25.58 -8.05
CA TYR A 80 15.01 24.62 -7.15
C TYR A 80 15.76 24.38 -5.84
N GLN A 81 17.07 24.64 -5.78
CA GLN A 81 17.83 24.61 -4.53
C GLN A 81 17.52 25.82 -3.66
N PHE A 82 17.44 27.01 -4.26
CA PHE A 82 17.26 28.27 -3.54
C PHE A 82 15.80 28.58 -3.21
N THR A 83 14.87 28.42 -4.16
CA THR A 83 13.48 28.90 -4.00
C THR A 83 12.77 28.28 -2.79
N PRO A 84 12.87 26.96 -2.52
CA PRO A 84 12.25 26.36 -1.34
C PRO A 84 12.77 26.94 -0.03
N TYR A 85 14.07 27.27 0.04
CA TYR A 85 14.67 27.83 1.26
C TYR A 85 14.07 29.18 1.64
N VAL A 86 13.87 30.07 0.65
CA VAL A 86 13.29 31.41 0.86
C VAL A 86 11.76 31.44 0.76
N LEU A 87 11.12 30.30 0.47
CA LEU A 87 9.69 30.24 0.11
C LEU A 87 9.39 31.25 -1.00
N GLY A 88 10.12 31.18 -2.12
CA GLY A 88 9.90 32.04 -3.28
C GLY A 88 8.88 31.48 -4.27
N VAL A 89 8.84 32.05 -5.47
CA VAL A 89 8.06 31.56 -6.62
C VAL A 89 9.00 31.50 -7.83
N THR A 90 9.32 30.30 -8.32
CA THR A 90 10.36 30.11 -9.34
C THR A 90 9.89 30.40 -10.77
N TYR A 91 8.68 29.96 -11.11
CA TYR A 91 8.08 30.06 -12.44
C TYR A 91 6.60 30.44 -12.31
N PRO A 92 5.92 30.91 -13.38
CA PRO A 92 4.48 31.13 -13.36
C PRO A 92 3.67 29.90 -12.94
N THR A 93 4.21 28.70 -13.19
CA THR A 93 3.63 27.42 -12.75
C THR A 93 3.79 27.15 -11.25
N GLY A 94 4.70 27.84 -10.55
CA GLY A 94 4.83 27.87 -9.10
C GLY A 94 5.34 26.62 -8.39
N PHE A 95 5.07 25.41 -8.89
CA PHE A 95 5.41 24.11 -8.28
C PHE A 95 5.23 24.08 -6.74
N PRO A 96 4.06 24.49 -6.23
CA PRO A 96 3.87 24.90 -4.85
C PRO A 96 4.13 23.78 -3.84
N LEU A 97 3.68 22.56 -4.15
CA LEU A 97 3.88 21.43 -3.24
C LEU A 97 5.38 21.07 -3.12
N TYR A 98 6.13 21.19 -4.21
CA TYR A 98 7.58 20.98 -4.18
C TYR A 98 8.28 22.04 -3.32
N ILE A 99 7.90 23.32 -3.45
CA ILE A 99 8.46 24.42 -2.65
C ILE A 99 8.18 24.22 -1.15
N LEU A 100 6.93 23.90 -0.79
CA LEU A 100 6.54 23.72 0.60
C LEU A 100 7.22 22.50 1.24
N LEU A 101 7.27 21.36 0.52
CA LEU A 101 7.97 20.17 1.01
C LEU A 101 9.49 20.37 1.06
N GLY A 102 10.06 21.10 0.10
CA GLY A 102 11.48 21.48 0.12
C GLY A 102 11.83 22.38 1.30
N LYS A 103 10.98 23.36 1.63
CA LYS A 103 11.16 24.17 2.85
C LYS A 103 11.11 23.31 4.10
N LEU A 104 10.13 22.42 4.21
CA LEU A 104 10.01 21.48 5.31
C LEU A 104 11.27 20.62 5.42
N TRP A 105 11.74 20.05 4.31
CA TRP A 105 12.93 19.21 4.22
C TRP A 105 14.20 19.91 4.71
N VAL A 106 14.49 21.10 4.18
CA VAL A 106 15.67 21.89 4.56
C VAL A 106 15.62 22.34 6.02
N THR A 107 14.41 22.51 6.58
CA THR A 107 14.21 22.84 8.00
C THR A 107 14.42 21.61 8.90
N LEU A 108 13.98 20.42 8.46
CA LEU A 108 14.14 19.16 9.21
C LEU A 108 15.59 18.65 9.23
N ILE A 109 16.38 18.94 8.19
CA ILE A 109 17.80 18.57 8.10
C ILE A 109 18.64 19.85 8.27
N PRO A 110 19.08 20.20 9.49
CA PRO A 110 19.71 21.50 9.77
C PRO A 110 21.21 21.57 9.44
N PHE A 111 21.81 20.54 8.81
CA PHE A 111 23.24 20.45 8.51
C PHE A 111 23.53 20.32 7.00
N GLY A 112 24.75 20.67 6.58
CA GLY A 112 25.16 20.73 5.17
C GLY A 112 24.63 21.96 4.43
N GLU A 113 25.06 22.18 3.19
CA GLU A 113 24.57 23.31 2.39
C GLU A 113 23.13 23.10 1.91
N ILE A 114 22.40 24.20 1.69
CA ILE A 114 21.02 24.15 1.18
C ILE A 114 20.94 23.41 -0.15
N ALA A 115 21.91 23.64 -1.04
CA ALA A 115 21.99 22.98 -2.34
C ALA A 115 22.09 21.45 -2.20
N TRP A 116 23.01 20.99 -1.34
CA TRP A 116 23.17 19.57 -1.01
C TRP A 116 21.89 18.97 -0.44
N ARG A 117 21.25 19.64 0.54
CA ARG A 117 19.99 19.17 1.15
C ARG A 117 18.90 19.01 0.11
N MET A 118 18.79 19.92 -0.85
CA MET A 118 17.79 19.85 -1.91
C MET A 118 18.11 18.79 -2.98
N ASN A 119 19.39 18.55 -3.30
CA ASN A 119 19.79 17.41 -4.14
C ASN A 119 19.49 16.09 -3.44
N LEU A 120 19.72 16.01 -2.12
CA LEU A 120 19.36 14.86 -1.31
C LEU A 120 17.84 14.61 -1.30
N PHE A 121 17.03 15.67 -1.27
CA PHE A 121 15.58 15.54 -1.36
C PHE A 121 15.13 14.82 -2.64
N SER A 122 15.71 15.19 -3.80
CA SER A 122 15.50 14.47 -5.06
C SER A 122 15.91 13.00 -4.96
N ALA A 123 17.12 12.73 -4.44
CA ALA A 123 17.66 11.38 -4.31
C ALA A 123 16.75 10.48 -3.45
N VAL A 124 16.23 11.00 -2.34
CA VAL A 124 15.30 10.29 -1.45
C VAL A 124 13.96 10.03 -2.15
N CYS A 125 13.40 11.03 -2.85
CA CYS A 125 12.16 10.85 -3.60
C CYS A 125 12.28 9.76 -4.67
N SER A 126 13.36 9.81 -5.45
CA SER A 126 13.66 8.80 -6.47
C SER A 126 13.89 7.41 -5.88
N ALA A 127 14.65 7.31 -4.78
CA ALA A 127 14.89 6.04 -4.10
C ALA A 127 13.58 5.43 -3.57
N LEU A 128 12.66 6.25 -3.04
CA LEU A 128 11.32 5.79 -2.60
C LEU A 128 10.42 5.36 -3.77
N ALA A 129 10.61 5.92 -4.97
CA ALA A 129 9.81 5.58 -6.13
C ALA A 129 10.11 4.17 -6.66
N LEU A 130 11.38 3.73 -6.64
CA LEU A 130 11.80 2.46 -7.23
C LEU A 130 11.12 1.21 -6.61
N PRO A 131 10.98 1.08 -5.27
CA PRO A 131 10.20 0.00 -4.67
C PRO A 131 8.72 0.01 -5.05
N LEU A 132 8.14 1.19 -5.31
CA LEU A 132 6.75 1.29 -5.76
C LEU A 132 6.60 0.77 -7.19
N ILE A 133 7.54 1.14 -8.08
CA ILE A 133 7.61 0.62 -9.46
C ILE A 133 7.76 -0.90 -9.43
N TYR A 134 8.73 -1.42 -8.65
CA TYR A 134 8.93 -2.85 -8.44
C TYR A 134 7.62 -3.57 -8.09
N ASN A 135 6.94 -3.06 -7.06
CA ASN A 135 5.73 -3.67 -6.52
C ASN A 135 4.51 -3.53 -7.44
N ALA A 136 4.43 -2.45 -8.21
CA ALA A 136 3.41 -2.25 -9.23
C ALA A 136 3.59 -3.26 -10.36
N THR A 137 4.79 -3.33 -10.95
CA THR A 137 5.12 -4.26 -12.04
C THR A 137 4.88 -5.71 -11.63
N ARG A 138 5.36 -6.11 -10.45
CA ARG A 138 5.21 -7.48 -9.94
C ARG A 138 3.74 -7.86 -9.76
N ARG A 139 2.88 -6.93 -9.33
CA ARG A 139 1.42 -7.15 -9.21
C ARG A 139 0.72 -7.26 -10.56
N LEU A 140 1.13 -6.44 -11.52
CA LEU A 140 0.56 -6.47 -12.86
C LEU A 140 0.96 -7.73 -13.64
N LEU A 141 2.15 -8.27 -13.37
CA LEU A 141 2.67 -9.47 -14.04
C LEU A 141 2.31 -10.79 -13.35
N THR A 142 1.89 -10.77 -12.08
CA THR A 142 1.49 -12.01 -11.38
C THR A 142 0.07 -12.38 -11.80
N PRO A 143 -0.16 -13.51 -12.50
CA PRO A 143 -1.51 -13.93 -12.87
C PRO A 143 -2.32 -14.22 -11.61
N SER A 144 -3.41 -13.48 -11.40
CA SER A 144 -4.37 -13.79 -10.34
C SER A 144 -5.22 -14.98 -10.77
N TYR A 145 -4.75 -16.20 -10.49
CA TYR A 145 -5.55 -17.40 -10.72
C TYR A 145 -6.75 -17.42 -9.78
N HIS A 146 -7.93 -17.13 -10.32
CA HIS A 146 -9.18 -17.49 -9.66
C HIS A 146 -9.21 -19.02 -9.56
N SER A 147 -9.11 -19.54 -8.34
CA SER A 147 -9.33 -20.97 -8.10
C SER A 147 -10.72 -21.32 -8.64
N ARG A 148 -10.80 -22.27 -9.58
CA ARG A 148 -12.06 -22.88 -10.02
C ARG A 148 -12.87 -23.22 -8.76
N PRO A 149 -14.17 -22.87 -8.67
CA PRO A 149 -15.00 -23.58 -7.72
C PRO A 149 -14.87 -25.05 -8.08
N HIS A 150 -14.46 -25.89 -7.14
CA HIS A 150 -14.65 -27.33 -7.28
C HIS A 150 -16.10 -27.51 -7.73
N GLN A 151 -16.32 -28.02 -8.95
CA GLN A 151 -17.62 -28.56 -9.33
C GLN A 151 -18.03 -29.45 -8.17
N LYS A 152 -19.16 -29.11 -7.53
CA LYS A 152 -19.78 -29.99 -6.55
C LYS A 152 -19.85 -31.36 -7.23
N PRO A 153 -19.24 -32.42 -6.66
CA PRO A 153 -19.31 -33.73 -7.28
C PRO A 153 -20.79 -34.03 -7.56
N PRO A 154 -21.13 -34.62 -8.72
CA PRO A 154 -22.51 -34.88 -9.07
C PRO A 154 -23.21 -35.54 -7.89
N SER A 155 -24.35 -34.96 -7.48
CA SER A 155 -25.17 -35.53 -6.42
C SER A 155 -25.39 -37.02 -6.71
N PRO A 156 -25.22 -37.91 -5.71
CA PRO A 156 -25.39 -39.34 -5.95
C PRO A 156 -26.79 -39.57 -6.50
N ASN A 157 -26.88 -40.20 -7.67
CA ASN A 157 -28.15 -40.70 -8.18
C ASN A 157 -28.73 -41.66 -7.15
N PRO A 158 -29.98 -41.46 -6.68
CA PRO A 158 -30.62 -42.42 -5.80
C PRO A 158 -31.16 -43.57 -6.66
N GLN A 159 -30.30 -44.53 -7.04
CA GLN A 159 -30.69 -45.87 -7.50
C GLN A 159 -29.47 -46.76 -7.84
N LEU A 160 -29.05 -47.63 -6.92
CA LEU A 160 -29.28 -49.09 -6.91
C LEU A 160 -28.32 -49.76 -5.88
N PRO A 161 -28.77 -50.75 -5.12
CA PRO A 161 -27.89 -51.52 -4.23
C PRO A 161 -27.09 -52.55 -5.05
N ASN A 162 -25.84 -52.76 -4.62
CA ASN A 162 -24.88 -53.83 -4.97
C ASN A 162 -23.67 -53.39 -5.80
N SER A 163 -22.54 -53.13 -5.12
CA SER A 163 -21.17 -53.50 -5.53
C SER A 163 -20.17 -53.13 -4.44
N PRO A 164 -19.35 -54.07 -3.92
CA PRO A 164 -18.24 -53.75 -3.03
C PRO A 164 -16.95 -53.58 -3.84
N THR A 165 -16.50 -52.35 -4.07
CA THR A 165 -15.08 -52.11 -4.38
C THR A 165 -14.68 -50.67 -4.00
N PRO A 166 -13.66 -50.46 -3.16
CA PRO A 166 -13.10 -49.14 -2.96
C PRO A 166 -12.31 -48.76 -4.22
N THR A 167 -12.79 -47.78 -4.99
CA THR A 167 -12.03 -47.20 -6.10
C THR A 167 -10.69 -46.63 -5.59
N PRO A 168 -9.55 -46.96 -6.21
CA PRO A 168 -8.27 -46.40 -5.82
C PRO A 168 -8.22 -44.91 -6.15
N ILE A 169 -7.70 -44.11 -5.22
CA ILE A 169 -7.44 -42.68 -5.39
C ILE A 169 -6.56 -42.52 -6.64
N THR A 170 -7.13 -41.94 -7.70
CA THR A 170 -6.45 -41.82 -8.99
C THR A 170 -5.21 -40.92 -8.86
N PRO A 171 -4.01 -41.34 -9.31
CA PRO A 171 -2.76 -40.56 -9.19
C PRO A 171 -2.75 -39.23 -9.96
N ASN A 172 -3.72 -39.02 -10.85
CA ASN A 172 -3.83 -37.82 -11.69
C ASN A 172 -3.94 -36.52 -10.89
N ASN A 173 -4.60 -36.53 -9.73
CA ASN A 173 -4.76 -35.32 -8.91
C ASN A 173 -3.47 -34.88 -8.22
N LEU A 174 -2.58 -35.83 -7.90
CA LEU A 174 -1.29 -35.54 -7.27
C LEU A 174 -0.28 -35.00 -8.29
N GLN A 175 -0.30 -35.54 -9.52
CA GLN A 175 0.51 -35.02 -10.63
C GLN A 175 0.04 -33.63 -11.07
N LEU A 176 -1.29 -33.40 -11.13
CA LEU A 176 -1.85 -32.10 -11.48
C LEU A 176 -1.47 -31.02 -10.46
N HIS A 177 -1.48 -31.34 -9.15
CA HIS A 177 -1.06 -30.43 -8.10
C HIS A 177 0.44 -30.12 -8.16
N LYS A 178 1.30 -31.13 -8.42
CA LYS A 178 2.74 -30.92 -8.61
C LYS A 178 3.05 -30.05 -9.83
N LEU A 179 2.32 -30.25 -10.93
CA LEU A 179 2.45 -29.42 -12.13
C LEU A 179 1.99 -27.99 -11.86
N SER A 180 0.87 -27.77 -11.16
CA SER A 180 0.41 -26.42 -10.81
C SER A 180 1.38 -25.70 -9.88
N ASP A 181 1.94 -26.40 -8.89
CA ASP A 181 2.90 -25.82 -7.94
C ASP A 181 4.20 -25.41 -8.64
N SER A 182 4.70 -26.25 -9.55
CA SER A 182 5.87 -25.96 -10.38
C SER A 182 5.62 -24.73 -11.27
N THR A 183 4.49 -24.68 -11.97
CA THR A 183 4.15 -23.51 -12.82
C THR A 183 3.93 -22.23 -12.03
N ASN A 184 3.41 -22.33 -10.81
CA ASN A 184 3.22 -21.16 -9.94
C ASN A 184 4.55 -20.61 -9.43
N SER A 185 5.47 -21.51 -9.05
CA SER A 185 6.81 -21.13 -8.63
C SER A 185 7.58 -20.45 -9.77
N THR A 186 7.52 -20.98 -10.99
CA THR A 186 8.24 -20.39 -12.14
C THR A 186 7.65 -19.04 -12.55
N ASN A 187 6.32 -18.90 -12.59
CA ASN A 187 5.66 -17.63 -12.88
C ASN A 187 5.96 -16.55 -11.83
N SER A 188 6.02 -16.93 -10.55
CA SER A 188 6.42 -16.02 -9.47
C SER A 188 7.84 -15.51 -9.70
N THR A 189 8.81 -16.41 -9.92
CA THR A 189 10.21 -16.03 -10.20
C THR A 189 10.33 -15.14 -11.43
N ASN A 190 9.60 -15.44 -12.50
CA ASN A 190 9.60 -14.62 -13.72
C ASN A 190 9.06 -13.20 -13.47
N SER A 191 8.00 -13.07 -12.66
CA SER A 191 7.44 -11.76 -12.28
C SER A 191 8.44 -10.92 -11.47
N HIS A 192 9.20 -11.57 -10.58
CA HIS A 192 10.25 -10.92 -9.81
C HIS A 192 11.40 -10.46 -10.70
N LEU A 193 11.84 -11.33 -11.63
CA LEU A 193 12.91 -11.02 -12.57
C LEU A 193 12.51 -9.85 -13.48
N ALA A 194 11.33 -9.90 -14.09
CA ALA A 194 10.82 -8.82 -14.94
C ALA A 194 10.69 -7.49 -14.17
N ALA A 195 10.21 -7.53 -12.93
CA ALA A 195 10.11 -6.34 -12.08
C ALA A 195 11.51 -5.77 -11.71
N LEU A 196 12.48 -6.63 -11.41
CA LEU A 196 13.87 -6.21 -11.14
C LEU A 196 14.52 -5.60 -12.38
N THR A 197 14.35 -6.20 -13.57
CA THR A 197 14.82 -5.64 -14.83
C THR A 197 14.20 -4.29 -15.12
N THR A 198 12.89 -4.14 -14.88
CA THR A 198 12.17 -2.85 -15.05
C THR A 198 12.77 -1.77 -14.16
N VAL A 199 13.00 -2.09 -12.88
CA VAL A 199 13.61 -1.15 -11.92
C VAL A 199 15.03 -0.82 -12.31
N LEU A 200 15.83 -1.80 -12.72
CA LEU A 200 17.22 -1.59 -13.11
C LEU A 200 17.31 -0.62 -14.31
N ILE A 201 16.56 -0.90 -15.38
CA ILE A 201 16.53 -0.05 -16.59
C ILE A 201 16.10 1.37 -16.22
N PHE A 202 15.03 1.51 -15.43
CA PHE A 202 14.51 2.81 -15.04
C PHE A 202 15.50 3.57 -14.14
N ALA A 203 16.07 2.90 -13.15
CA ALA A 203 17.02 3.47 -12.20
C ALA A 203 18.32 3.95 -12.86
N THR A 204 18.77 3.26 -13.92
CA THR A 204 19.99 3.61 -14.66
C THR A 204 19.74 4.52 -15.86
N LEU A 205 18.49 4.90 -16.14
CA LEU A 205 18.17 5.78 -17.26
C LEU A 205 18.85 7.15 -17.04
N PRO A 206 19.66 7.68 -17.97
CA PRO A 206 20.45 8.89 -17.73
C PRO A 206 19.61 10.10 -17.29
N THR A 207 18.41 10.24 -17.86
CA THR A 207 17.46 11.29 -17.49
C THR A 207 16.96 11.14 -16.06
N PHE A 208 16.57 9.92 -15.67
CA PHE A 208 16.09 9.65 -14.31
C PHE A 208 17.22 9.78 -13.29
N TRP A 209 18.41 9.28 -13.63
CA TRP A 209 19.60 9.43 -12.80
C TRP A 209 19.89 10.90 -12.51
N ARG A 210 19.93 11.73 -13.56
CA ARG A 210 20.17 13.17 -13.43
C ARG A 210 19.13 13.85 -12.54
N TRP A 211 17.84 13.52 -12.71
CA TRP A 211 16.78 14.05 -11.85
C TRP A 211 16.86 13.56 -10.40
N SER A 212 17.57 12.46 -10.15
CA SER A 212 17.78 11.91 -8.81
C SER A 212 18.98 12.53 -8.10
N THR A 213 19.98 13.02 -8.86
CA THR A 213 21.22 13.61 -8.32
C THR A 213 21.20 15.14 -8.22
N GLU A 214 20.18 15.79 -8.79
CA GLU A 214 20.01 17.24 -8.81
C GLU A 214 18.63 17.64 -8.26
N ALA A 215 18.49 18.82 -7.66
CA ALA A 215 17.21 19.36 -7.22
C ALA A 215 16.26 19.57 -8.42
N LYS A 216 15.23 18.72 -8.54
CA LYS A 216 14.26 18.74 -9.63
C LYS A 216 12.87 18.36 -9.13
N THR A 217 11.84 19.01 -9.66
CA THR A 217 10.43 18.70 -9.39
C THR A 217 10.04 17.30 -9.89
N TYR A 218 10.71 16.81 -10.92
CA TYR A 218 10.46 15.51 -11.53
C TYR A 218 10.67 14.34 -10.57
N ALA A 219 11.67 14.39 -9.66
CA ALA A 219 11.91 13.32 -8.70
C ALA A 219 10.70 13.07 -7.78
N LEU A 220 10.14 14.15 -7.24
CA LEU A 220 8.92 14.10 -6.41
C LEU A 220 7.69 13.70 -7.25
N SER A 221 7.58 14.18 -8.49
CA SER A 221 6.49 13.80 -9.40
C SER A 221 6.50 12.31 -9.71
N ILE A 222 7.68 11.72 -9.95
CA ILE A 222 7.84 10.29 -10.21
C ILE A 222 7.50 9.46 -8.96
N LEU A 223 7.82 9.94 -7.76
CA LEU A 223 7.38 9.29 -6.52
C LEU A 223 5.86 9.20 -6.44
N PHE A 224 5.15 10.31 -6.66
CA PHE A 224 3.68 10.30 -6.65
C PHE A 224 3.10 9.43 -7.77
N PHE A 225 3.62 9.55 -8.99
CA PHE A 225 3.20 8.71 -10.11
C PHE A 225 3.38 7.21 -9.84
N SER A 226 4.54 6.82 -9.30
CA SER A 226 4.81 5.42 -8.94
C SER A 226 3.84 4.94 -7.86
N GLY A 227 3.47 5.83 -6.92
CA GLY A 227 2.43 5.58 -5.93
C GLY A 227 1.05 5.38 -6.55
N VAL A 228 0.67 6.19 -7.54
CA VAL A 228 -0.58 6.00 -8.32
C VAL A 228 -0.58 4.62 -8.98
N LEU A 229 0.49 4.26 -9.70
CA LEU A 229 0.59 2.95 -10.36
C LEU A 229 0.51 1.79 -9.37
N TYR A 230 1.24 1.86 -8.27
CA TYR A 230 1.23 0.84 -7.22
C TYR A 230 -0.16 0.66 -6.60
N THR A 231 -0.82 1.76 -6.25
CA THR A 231 -2.12 1.72 -5.59
C THR A 231 -3.24 1.33 -6.54
N LEU A 232 -3.17 1.68 -7.82
CA LEU A 232 -4.06 1.16 -8.86
C LEU A 232 -3.86 -0.34 -9.10
N ALA A 233 -2.62 -0.82 -9.18
CA ALA A 233 -2.34 -2.25 -9.29
C ALA A 233 -2.91 -3.03 -8.09
N ARG A 234 -2.74 -2.49 -6.87
CA ARG A 234 -3.36 -3.05 -5.66
C ARG A 234 -4.89 -2.98 -5.68
N ALA A 235 -5.47 -1.91 -6.21
CA ALA A 235 -6.91 -1.77 -6.36
C ALA A 235 -7.50 -2.84 -7.30
N LEU A 236 -6.83 -3.11 -8.43
CA LEU A 236 -7.22 -4.20 -9.34
C LEU A 236 -7.13 -5.57 -8.66
N GLU A 237 -6.06 -5.84 -7.93
CA GLU A 237 -5.85 -7.09 -7.20
C GLU A 237 -6.95 -7.31 -6.15
N THR A 238 -7.21 -6.30 -5.32
CA THR A 238 -8.22 -6.38 -4.24
C THR A 238 -9.66 -6.49 -4.74
N THR A 239 -9.96 -5.95 -5.93
CA THR A 239 -11.28 -6.06 -6.54
C THR A 239 -11.43 -7.26 -7.48
N GLY A 240 -10.37 -8.05 -7.68
CA GLY A 240 -10.37 -9.22 -8.56
C GLY A 240 -10.46 -8.87 -10.05
N GLN A 241 -10.02 -7.68 -10.44
CA GLN A 241 -10.18 -7.13 -11.80
C GLN A 241 -8.92 -7.26 -12.67
N ILE A 242 -7.85 -7.91 -12.18
CA ILE A 242 -6.68 -8.23 -13.01
C ILE A 242 -7.15 -9.18 -14.12
N PRO A 243 -7.06 -8.78 -15.42
CA PRO A 243 -7.51 -9.63 -16.51
C PRO A 243 -6.66 -10.91 -16.55
N ALA A 244 -7.31 -12.06 -16.50
CA ALA A 244 -6.66 -13.38 -16.50
C ALA A 244 -5.86 -13.66 -17.79
N ASN A 245 -6.03 -12.86 -18.85
CA ASN A 245 -5.66 -13.21 -20.21
C ASN A 245 -4.77 -12.15 -20.91
N SER A 246 -3.71 -11.65 -20.28
CA SER A 246 -2.74 -10.81 -21.03
C SER A 246 -1.74 -11.62 -21.87
N LEU A 247 -1.73 -12.95 -21.80
CA LEU A 247 -1.02 -13.85 -22.74
C LEU A 247 -1.82 -15.15 -22.90
N GLY A 248 -2.78 -15.17 -23.83
CA GLY A 248 -3.48 -16.39 -24.20
C GLY A 248 -4.95 -16.15 -24.52
N SER A 249 -5.22 -16.01 -25.81
CA SER A 249 -6.56 -16.08 -26.38
C SER A 249 -7.29 -17.37 -25.97
N ILE A 250 -8.63 -17.31 -25.99
CA ILE A 250 -9.62 -18.40 -25.84
C ILE A 250 -10.12 -18.63 -24.39
N GLY A 251 -11.27 -18.02 -24.10
CA GLY A 251 -12.04 -18.26 -22.88
C GLY A 251 -13.11 -17.20 -22.65
N GLN A 252 -14.04 -17.08 -23.59
CA GLN A 252 -15.22 -16.22 -23.49
C GLN A 252 -16.03 -16.47 -22.21
N TYR A 253 -16.65 -15.40 -21.73
CA TYR A 253 -17.95 -15.37 -21.05
C TYR A 253 -18.21 -16.46 -20.00
N LEU A 254 -18.19 -16.09 -18.70
CA LEU A 254 -19.34 -16.24 -17.80
C LEU A 254 -19.08 -15.64 -16.40
N LYS A 255 -19.97 -14.70 -16.08
CA LYS A 255 -20.53 -14.29 -14.77
C LYS A 255 -19.78 -14.65 -13.47
N ARG A 256 -19.37 -13.55 -12.82
CA ARG A 256 -19.92 -13.02 -11.54
C ARG A 256 -19.83 -13.92 -10.29
N SER A 257 -18.99 -13.44 -9.38
CA SER A 257 -19.09 -13.49 -7.91
C SER A 257 -18.32 -14.57 -7.14
N ALA A 258 -17.57 -14.01 -6.18
CA ALA A 258 -17.33 -14.46 -4.81
C ALA A 258 -16.17 -15.42 -4.51
N TYR A 259 -15.23 -14.84 -3.75
CA TYR A 259 -14.65 -15.29 -2.48
C TYR A 259 -14.25 -16.75 -2.28
N PHE A 260 -13.14 -16.86 -1.54
CA PHE A 260 -12.75 -17.93 -0.59
C PHE A 260 -11.54 -18.77 -1.02
N VAL A 261 -10.90 -19.36 0.02
CA VAL A 261 -9.78 -20.34 0.07
C VAL A 261 -8.50 -19.66 0.60
N VAL A 262 -7.93 -20.07 1.75
CA VAL A 262 -7.63 -21.44 2.19
C VAL A 262 -7.84 -21.68 3.69
N ARG A 263 -8.53 -22.80 3.99
CA ARG A 263 -8.52 -23.56 5.23
C ARG A 263 -7.82 -24.91 4.96
N ARG A 264 -6.89 -25.34 5.83
CA ARG A 264 -6.45 -26.74 6.08
C ARG A 264 -5.57 -26.70 7.36
N LYS A 265 -5.61 -27.62 8.34
CA LYS A 265 -6.25 -28.93 8.52
C LYS A 265 -6.03 -29.34 10.00
N SER A 266 -7.06 -29.71 10.78
CA SER A 266 -7.01 -30.79 11.81
C SER A 266 -8.39 -30.94 12.47
N ASP A 267 -8.57 -32.10 13.10
CA ASP A 267 -9.83 -32.83 13.25
C ASP A 267 -10.88 -32.30 14.24
N GLN A 268 -12.13 -32.57 13.86
CA GLN A 268 -13.35 -32.86 14.63
C GLN A 268 -13.80 -32.03 15.86
N ASN A 269 -13.04 -31.07 16.40
CA ASN A 269 -13.46 -30.29 17.59
C ASN A 269 -13.78 -28.80 17.33
N LEU A 270 -13.82 -28.34 16.07
CA LEU A 270 -13.88 -26.90 15.73
C LEU A 270 -15.24 -26.34 15.28
N ARG A 271 -16.39 -26.96 15.63
CA ARG A 271 -17.69 -26.45 15.17
C ARG A 271 -18.12 -25.12 15.80
N THR A 272 -17.62 -24.76 16.97
CA THR A 272 -17.95 -23.50 17.66
C THR A 272 -17.03 -22.35 17.24
N THR A 273 -15.73 -22.58 17.12
CA THR A 273 -14.74 -21.58 16.65
C THR A 273 -14.88 -21.20 15.18
N ASP A 274 -15.47 -22.07 14.35
CA ASP A 274 -15.69 -21.80 12.92
C ASP A 274 -16.70 -20.68 12.67
N CYS A 275 -17.67 -20.46 13.56
CA CYS A 275 -18.65 -19.39 13.43
C CYS A 275 -18.06 -18.03 13.86
N GLU A 276 -17.28 -18.03 14.95
CA GLU A 276 -16.59 -16.83 15.46
C GLU A 276 -15.44 -16.38 14.55
N LEU A 277 -14.64 -17.29 13.98
CA LEU A 277 -13.60 -16.92 13.01
C LEU A 277 -14.18 -16.44 11.67
N ARG A 278 -15.34 -16.97 11.26
CA ARG A 278 -16.05 -16.50 10.06
C ARG A 278 -16.63 -15.10 10.25
N THR A 279 -17.15 -14.79 11.43
CA THR A 279 -17.64 -13.46 11.76
C THR A 279 -16.47 -12.49 11.85
N ILE A 280 -15.38 -12.80 12.57
CA ILE A 280 -14.19 -11.92 12.67
C ILE A 280 -13.51 -11.68 11.32
N SER A 281 -13.39 -12.70 10.46
CA SER A 281 -12.81 -12.56 9.11
C SER A 281 -13.72 -11.78 8.16
N ALA A 282 -15.04 -12.02 8.20
CA ALA A 282 -16.01 -11.26 7.41
C ALA A 282 -16.13 -9.81 7.89
N GLU A 283 -16.05 -9.56 9.20
CA GLU A 283 -16.01 -8.22 9.81
C GLU A 283 -14.72 -7.48 9.43
N SER A 284 -13.56 -8.15 9.49
CA SER A 284 -12.25 -7.61 9.10
C SER A 284 -12.16 -7.31 7.59
N GLN A 285 -12.74 -8.16 6.74
CA GLN A 285 -12.85 -7.90 5.29
C GLN A 285 -13.85 -6.78 4.95
N ARG A 286 -14.93 -6.65 5.73
CA ARG A 286 -15.94 -5.58 5.58
C ARG A 286 -15.46 -4.23 6.09
N GLN A 287 -14.47 -4.20 6.98
CA GLN A 287 -13.93 -3.00 7.60
C GLN A 287 -12.66 -2.44 6.93
N ASN A 288 -12.05 -3.16 5.99
CA ASN A 288 -10.82 -2.68 5.37
C ASN A 288 -11.12 -1.50 4.43
N ILE A 289 -10.70 -0.28 4.79
CA ILE A 289 -11.01 0.95 4.05
C ILE A 289 -10.57 0.86 2.57
N PHE A 290 -9.53 0.07 2.30
CA PHE A 290 -8.98 -0.19 0.97
C PHE A 290 -9.89 -1.01 0.05
N THR A 291 -10.76 -1.89 0.59
CA THR A 291 -11.75 -2.63 -0.23
C THR A 291 -12.99 -1.78 -0.48
N ARG A 292 -13.33 -0.88 0.46
CA ARG A 292 -14.49 0.01 0.34
C ARG A 292 -14.26 1.19 -0.60
N TYR A 293 -13.05 1.75 -0.61
CA TYR A 293 -12.67 2.90 -1.43
C TYR A 293 -11.33 2.67 -2.15
N PRO A 294 -11.24 1.69 -3.07
CA PRO A 294 -9.97 1.31 -3.70
C PRO A 294 -9.36 2.44 -4.56
N LEU A 295 -10.17 3.40 -5.01
CA LEU A 295 -9.73 4.55 -5.81
C LEU A 295 -9.38 5.79 -5.00
N ALA A 296 -9.64 5.85 -3.69
CA ALA A 296 -9.43 7.07 -2.91
C ALA A 296 -7.95 7.48 -2.89
N LEU A 297 -7.07 6.54 -2.55
CA LEU A 297 -5.63 6.78 -2.48
C LEU A 297 -4.99 7.13 -3.84
N PRO A 298 -5.20 6.37 -4.95
CA PRO A 298 -4.64 6.74 -6.24
C PRO A 298 -5.16 8.11 -6.73
N THR A 299 -6.43 8.45 -6.46
CA THR A 299 -6.99 9.77 -6.84
C THR A 299 -6.31 10.90 -6.06
N LEU A 300 -6.10 10.71 -4.75
CA LEU A 300 -5.40 11.68 -3.91
C LEU A 300 -3.95 11.88 -4.37
N LEU A 301 -3.23 10.79 -4.64
CA LEU A 301 -1.85 10.83 -5.12
C LEU A 301 -1.75 11.53 -6.48
N LEU A 302 -2.72 11.32 -7.37
CA LEU A 302 -2.80 12.03 -8.65
C LEU A 302 -3.03 13.54 -8.45
N GLY A 303 -3.91 13.93 -7.52
CA GLY A 303 -4.10 15.33 -7.14
C GLY A 303 -2.81 15.96 -6.59
N LEU A 304 -2.10 15.25 -5.70
CA LEU A 304 -0.80 15.69 -5.18
C LEU A 304 0.24 15.81 -6.31
N GLN A 305 0.26 14.87 -7.26
CA GLN A 305 1.14 14.94 -8.42
C GLN A 305 0.89 16.18 -9.27
N ILE A 306 -0.38 16.56 -9.49
CA ILE A 306 -0.76 17.81 -10.18
C ILE A 306 -0.24 19.04 -9.41
N ALA A 307 -0.30 19.01 -8.07
CA ALA A 307 0.25 20.06 -7.22
C ALA A 307 1.78 20.17 -7.24
N VAL A 308 2.48 19.09 -7.61
CA VAL A 308 3.93 19.11 -7.86
C VAL A 308 4.26 19.62 -9.25
N HIS A 309 3.57 19.13 -10.29
CA HIS A 309 3.84 19.47 -11.67
C HIS A 309 2.54 19.47 -12.50
N ASN A 310 2.16 20.64 -13.03
CA ASN A 310 0.92 20.83 -13.80
C ASN A 310 0.75 19.90 -15.02
N ASN A 311 1.83 19.54 -15.72
CA ASN A 311 1.78 18.55 -16.82
C ASN A 311 1.19 17.19 -16.41
N ALA A 312 1.15 16.84 -15.11
CA ALA A 312 0.47 15.64 -14.63
C ALA A 312 -1.05 15.65 -14.93
N VAL A 313 -1.65 16.81 -15.22
CA VAL A 313 -3.04 16.93 -15.72
C VAL A 313 -3.25 16.10 -17.00
N LEU A 314 -2.20 15.91 -17.82
CA LEU A 314 -2.26 15.08 -19.03
C LEU A 314 -2.50 13.60 -18.73
N LEU A 315 -2.34 13.15 -17.49
CA LEU A 315 -2.67 11.79 -17.06
C LEU A 315 -4.17 11.59 -16.82
N LEU A 316 -4.95 12.67 -16.67
CA LEU A 316 -6.38 12.57 -16.33
C LEU A 316 -7.20 11.80 -17.37
N PRO A 317 -7.06 12.00 -18.69
CA PRO A 317 -7.83 11.21 -19.66
C PRO A 317 -7.59 9.71 -19.51
N GLY A 318 -6.33 9.30 -19.35
CA GLY A 318 -5.97 7.90 -19.13
C GLY A 318 -6.50 7.34 -17.80
N TYR A 319 -6.38 8.13 -16.72
CA TYR A 319 -6.92 7.76 -15.41
C TYR A 319 -8.45 7.60 -15.43
N ILE A 320 -9.16 8.55 -16.03
CA ILE A 320 -10.62 8.53 -16.18
C ILE A 320 -11.04 7.32 -17.02
N ALA A 321 -10.39 7.08 -18.17
CA ALA A 321 -10.67 5.92 -19.01
C ALA A 321 -10.47 4.61 -18.22
N PHE A 322 -9.37 4.49 -17.48
CA PHE A 322 -9.10 3.34 -16.62
C PHE A 322 -10.19 3.12 -15.57
N VAL A 323 -10.60 4.18 -14.85
CA VAL A 323 -11.68 4.12 -13.86
C VAL A 323 -13.02 3.75 -14.51
N LEU A 324 -13.32 4.26 -15.72
CA LEU A 324 -14.55 3.93 -16.44
C LEU A 324 -14.60 2.48 -16.93
N ILE A 325 -13.45 1.88 -17.27
CA ILE A 325 -13.36 0.49 -17.72
C ILE A 325 -13.48 -0.46 -16.52
N TYR A 326 -12.67 -0.26 -15.49
CA TYR A 326 -12.49 -1.21 -14.40
C TYR A 326 -13.44 -0.90 -13.22
N PHE A 327 -13.61 0.37 -12.86
CA PHE A 327 -14.28 0.77 -11.62
C PHE A 327 -15.62 1.51 -11.84
N ARG A 328 -16.26 1.35 -13.00
CA ARG A 328 -17.56 1.99 -13.33
C ARG A 328 -18.62 1.92 -12.23
N PRO A 329 -18.80 0.81 -11.48
CA PRO A 329 -19.81 0.75 -10.42
C PRO A 329 -19.58 1.78 -9.30
N GLN A 330 -18.35 2.22 -9.08
CA GLN A 330 -17.99 3.18 -8.03
C GLN A 330 -18.36 4.62 -8.42
N LEU A 331 -18.52 4.90 -9.71
CA LEU A 331 -18.97 6.20 -10.23
C LEU A 331 -20.50 6.33 -10.31
N ARG A 332 -21.28 5.38 -9.75
CA ARG A 332 -22.76 5.42 -9.84
C ARG A 332 -23.43 6.41 -8.88
N SER A 333 -22.73 6.82 -7.82
CA SER A 333 -23.29 7.72 -6.81
C SER A 333 -22.69 9.12 -6.98
N LEU A 334 -23.55 10.14 -6.99
CA LEU A 334 -23.11 11.55 -7.02
C LEU A 334 -22.15 11.85 -5.85
N ARG A 335 -22.41 11.30 -4.66
CA ARG A 335 -21.52 11.46 -3.50
C ARG A 335 -20.14 10.86 -3.75
N ALA A 336 -20.06 9.73 -4.44
CA ALA A 336 -18.79 9.11 -4.77
C ALA A 336 -18.03 9.95 -5.81
N ILE A 337 -18.71 10.45 -6.84
CA ILE A 337 -18.10 11.34 -7.84
C ILE A 337 -17.54 12.59 -7.16
N ILE A 338 -18.34 13.27 -6.33
CA ILE A 338 -17.91 14.43 -5.56
C ILE A 338 -16.68 14.09 -4.72
N GLY A 339 -16.66 12.93 -4.05
CA GLY A 339 -15.50 12.48 -3.28
C GLY A 339 -14.22 12.37 -4.11
N HIS A 340 -14.28 11.79 -5.31
CA HIS A 340 -13.11 11.68 -6.19
C HIS A 340 -12.67 13.06 -6.73
N VAL A 341 -13.63 13.91 -7.09
CA VAL A 341 -13.37 15.29 -7.53
C VAL A 341 -12.68 16.08 -6.42
N LEU A 342 -13.15 15.97 -5.17
CA LEU A 342 -12.51 16.62 -4.02
C LEU A 342 -11.10 16.07 -3.77
N LEU A 343 -10.88 14.76 -3.86
CA LEU A 343 -9.54 14.17 -3.69
C LEU A 343 -8.55 14.65 -4.77
N LEU A 344 -9.04 15.05 -5.95
CA LEU A 344 -8.24 15.64 -7.01
C LEU A 344 -7.99 17.15 -6.80
N ILE A 345 -9.05 17.89 -6.43
CA ILE A 345 -9.02 19.37 -6.34
C ILE A 345 -8.42 19.87 -5.03
N VAL A 346 -8.65 19.20 -3.90
CA VAL A 346 -8.13 19.65 -2.60
C VAL A 346 -6.59 19.78 -2.62
N PRO A 347 -5.81 18.83 -3.15
CA PRO A 347 -4.38 19.04 -3.38
C PRO A 347 -4.07 20.23 -4.31
N ALA A 348 -4.91 20.50 -5.30
CA ALA A 348 -4.72 21.66 -6.18
C ALA A 348 -4.86 23.01 -5.42
N LEU A 349 -5.43 23.04 -4.21
CA LEU A 349 -5.43 24.24 -3.37
C LEU A 349 -4.01 24.70 -2.99
N PHE A 350 -2.99 23.83 -3.08
CA PHE A 350 -1.59 24.26 -2.93
C PHE A 350 -1.22 25.34 -3.97
N TYR A 351 -1.87 25.41 -5.13
CA TYR A 351 -1.64 26.49 -6.11
C TYR A 351 -2.06 27.87 -5.62
N LEU A 352 -2.90 27.98 -4.58
CA LEU A 352 -3.17 29.26 -3.94
C LEU A 352 -1.91 29.87 -3.33
N TYR A 353 -0.87 29.08 -3.08
CA TYR A 353 0.45 29.56 -2.69
C TYR A 353 0.98 30.64 -3.65
N VAL A 354 0.79 30.49 -4.97
CA VAL A 354 1.35 31.40 -5.97
C VAL A 354 0.81 32.82 -5.81
N PRO A 355 -0.53 33.08 -5.92
CA PRO A 355 -1.05 34.43 -5.75
C PRO A 355 -0.83 34.96 -4.33
N LEU A 356 -1.02 34.13 -3.29
CA LEU A 356 -0.85 34.58 -1.90
C LEU A 356 0.59 34.98 -1.59
N ARG A 357 1.58 34.24 -2.12
CA ARG A 357 2.99 34.51 -1.87
C ARG A 357 3.53 35.63 -2.76
N ALA A 358 3.09 35.70 -4.02
CA ALA A 358 3.50 36.76 -4.94
C ALA A 358 3.09 38.14 -4.40
N GLU A 359 1.84 38.31 -3.98
CA GLU A 359 1.34 39.55 -3.37
C GLU A 359 2.14 39.93 -2.12
N TRP A 360 2.44 38.96 -1.26
CA TRP A 360 3.25 39.21 -0.07
C TRP A 360 4.68 39.67 -0.42
N LEU A 361 5.32 39.04 -1.42
CA LEU A 361 6.65 39.41 -1.88
C LEU A 361 6.66 40.83 -2.47
N ILE A 362 5.65 41.19 -3.27
CA ILE A 362 5.49 42.52 -3.84
C ILE A 362 5.26 43.56 -2.73
N ALA A 363 4.37 43.28 -1.78
CA ALA A 363 4.08 44.20 -0.67
C ALA A 363 5.31 44.44 0.23
N ARG A 364 6.15 43.40 0.42
CA ARG A 364 7.33 43.42 1.28
C ARG A 364 8.57 44.04 0.62
N TYR A 365 8.83 43.68 -0.64
CA TYR A 365 10.08 44.02 -1.34
C TYR A 365 9.87 44.88 -2.60
N GLY A 366 8.68 44.85 -3.19
CA GLY A 366 8.35 45.61 -4.41
C GLY A 366 8.33 47.13 -4.23
N ARG A 367 8.25 47.64 -2.99
CA ARG A 367 8.45 49.07 -2.70
C ARG A 367 9.92 49.51 -2.70
N GLN A 368 10.87 48.59 -2.52
CA GLN A 368 12.31 48.91 -2.47
C GLN A 368 12.91 49.00 -3.88
N ALA A 369 12.46 48.17 -4.83
CA ALA A 369 12.93 48.17 -6.22
C ALA A 369 12.41 49.32 -7.11
N ALA A 370 11.58 50.22 -6.57
CA ALA A 370 11.10 51.41 -7.28
C ALA A 370 11.77 52.71 -6.78
N ILE A 371 12.70 52.61 -5.82
CA ILE A 371 13.37 53.75 -5.17
C ILE A 371 14.90 53.71 -5.36
N GLU A 372 15.43 52.65 -5.97
CA GLU A 372 16.82 52.53 -6.46
C GLU A 372 16.79 52.17 -7.94
#